data_AF-A0A7C0V429-F1
#
_entry.id   AF-A0A7C0V429-F1
#
_cell.length_a   1.000
_cell.length_b   1.000
_cell.length_c   1.000
_cell.angle_alpha   90.00
_cell.angle_beta   90.00
_cell.angle_gamma   90.00
#
_symmetry.space_group_name_H-M   'P 1'
#
loop_
_entity.id
_entity.type
_entity.pdbx_description
1 polymer ?
#
loop_
_entity_poly.entity_id
_entity_poly.type
_entity_poly.pdbx_seq_one_letter_code
_entity_poly.pdbx_strand_id
1 'polypeptide(L)'
;MGFFSSSAAISRYRVEGQTDGSLLETVREGLKRYAIRDIDQQAEERAIGWTCVDRPYAPSFEDGNFAIADFFLFALRIDKKTIPAKVIQKHLAEASVKRKAETGRDFLSRSEKKMLKEHVLNVLALRIPAAPSVHDILWAYPENELWLFSTQKAVGEALESLFAKSFNLSLVRLFPYTMAAFHPGLTDARRDLLNKLTPSSFAKRDGS
;
A
#
# COMPACT_ATOMS: atom_id res chain seq x y z
N MET A 1 -2.82 7.39 11.33
CA MET A 1 -1.75 8.17 11.99
C MET A 1 -1.02 8.88 10.89
N GLY A 2 -0.86 10.21 11.01
CA GLY A 2 -0.30 11.06 9.97
C GLY A 2 0.78 11.98 10.51
N PHE A 3 1.41 12.75 9.64
CA PHE A 3 2.47 13.72 9.92
C PHE A 3 2.09 14.70 11.03
N PHE A 4 0.82 15.12 11.08
CA PHE A 4 0.29 16.09 12.06
C PHE A 4 -0.20 15.46 13.38
N SER A 5 0.05 14.17 13.60
CA SER A 5 -0.36 13.46 14.81
C SER A 5 0.59 13.70 15.98
N SER A 6 0.08 13.71 17.21
CA SER A 6 0.89 13.82 18.45
C SER A 6 1.85 12.65 18.66
N SER A 7 1.60 11.52 17.99
CA SER A 7 2.49 10.36 17.93
C SER A 7 2.49 9.77 16.52
N ALA A 8 3.67 9.33 16.05
CA ALA A 8 3.85 8.76 14.72
C ALA A 8 4.65 7.45 14.77
N ALA A 9 4.22 6.48 13.96
CA ALA A 9 4.99 5.29 13.64
C ALA A 9 5.58 5.48 12.24
N ILE A 10 6.91 5.42 12.11
CA ILE A 10 7.61 5.83 10.89
C ILE A 10 8.45 4.67 10.35
N SER A 11 8.33 4.42 9.04
CA SER A 11 9.30 3.64 8.27
C SER A 11 10.11 4.58 7.39
N ARG A 12 11.43 4.40 7.38
CA ARG A 12 12.34 5.20 6.56
C ARG A 12 12.78 4.41 5.32
N TYR A 13 12.98 5.13 4.23
CA TYR A 13 13.40 4.61 2.94
C TYR A 13 14.47 5.50 2.35
N ARG A 14 15.41 4.89 1.63
CA ARG A 14 16.28 5.58 0.67
C ARG A 14 15.66 5.49 -0.71
N VAL A 15 15.61 6.61 -1.42
CA VAL A 15 15.20 6.66 -2.82
C VAL A 15 16.42 6.41 -3.70
N GLU A 16 16.28 5.52 -4.67
CA GLU A 16 17.34 5.18 -5.63
C GLU A 16 16.83 5.30 -7.07
N GLY A 17 17.75 5.61 -7.97
CA GLY A 17 17.48 5.89 -9.38
C GLY A 17 17.76 7.34 -9.75
N GLN A 18 17.55 7.66 -11.02
CA GLN A 18 17.67 9.01 -11.57
C GLN A 18 16.46 9.29 -12.43
N THR A 19 15.99 10.53 -12.40
CA THR A 19 14.92 11.01 -13.27
C THR A 19 15.52 11.71 -14.48
N ASP A 20 15.01 11.41 -15.67
CA ASP A 20 15.36 12.15 -16.87
C ASP A 20 14.67 13.52 -16.83
N GLY A 21 15.42 14.56 -16.46
CA GLY A 21 14.92 15.95 -16.41
C GLY A 21 14.48 16.42 -15.03
N SER A 22 13.43 17.25 -14.99
CA SER A 22 12.97 17.90 -13.74
C SER A 22 12.26 16.90 -12.83
N LEU A 23 12.88 16.59 -11.68
CA LEU A 23 12.29 15.73 -10.65
C LEU A 23 10.90 16.21 -10.23
N LEU A 24 10.71 17.53 -10.07
CA LEU A 24 9.42 18.11 -9.69
C LEU A 24 8.32 17.75 -10.70
N GLU A 25 8.62 17.82 -11.99
CA GLU A 25 7.65 17.50 -13.04
C GLU A 25 7.39 16.00 -13.14
N THR A 26 8.43 15.16 -12.99
CA THR A 26 8.26 13.71 -12.89
C THR A 26 7.34 13.33 -11.73
N VAL A 27 7.53 13.95 -10.56
CA VAL A 27 6.70 13.71 -9.38
C VAL A 27 5.29 14.25 -9.59
N ARG A 28 5.12 15.45 -10.13
CA ARG A 28 3.81 16.04 -10.44
C ARG A 28 2.99 15.13 -11.33
N GLU A 29 3.55 14.69 -12.46
CA GLU A 29 2.87 13.83 -13.42
C GLU A 29 2.61 12.43 -12.87
N GLY A 30 3.55 11.87 -12.10
CA GLY A 30 3.37 10.60 -11.41
C GLY A 30 2.22 10.65 -10.39
N LEU A 31 2.13 11.71 -9.59
CA LEU A 31 1.06 11.92 -8.62
C LEU A 31 -0.30 12.07 -9.30
N LYS A 32 -0.39 12.86 -10.38
CA LYS A 32 -1.62 13.03 -11.17
C LYS A 32 -2.06 11.72 -11.83
N ARG A 33 -1.16 11.04 -12.51
CA ARG A 33 -1.44 9.81 -13.26
C ARG A 33 -1.89 8.65 -12.37
N TYR A 34 -1.33 8.57 -11.16
CA TYR A 34 -1.60 7.51 -10.19
C TYR A 34 -2.39 8.02 -8.98
N ALA A 35 -3.15 9.10 -9.13
CA ALA A 35 -4.10 9.56 -8.13
C ALA A 35 -5.12 8.45 -7.81
N ILE A 36 -5.52 8.36 -6.54
CA ILE A 36 -6.52 7.38 -6.09
C ILE A 36 -7.84 7.59 -6.82
N ARG A 37 -8.43 6.48 -7.27
CA ARG A 37 -9.71 6.45 -7.98
C ARG A 37 -10.80 5.98 -7.04
N ASP A 38 -12.00 6.51 -7.20
CA ASP A 38 -13.17 6.00 -6.50
C ASP A 38 -13.58 4.64 -7.10
N ILE A 39 -13.82 3.68 -6.20
CA ILE A 39 -14.28 2.32 -6.53
C ILE A 39 -15.66 2.03 -5.94
N ASP A 40 -16.32 3.02 -5.34
CA ASP A 40 -17.71 2.87 -4.93
C ASP A 40 -18.58 2.50 -6.14
N GLN A 41 -19.54 1.61 -5.90
CA GLN A 41 -20.41 1.06 -6.95
C GLN A 41 -19.68 0.26 -8.04
N GLN A 42 -18.40 -0.06 -7.86
CA GLN A 42 -17.63 -0.96 -8.73
C GLN A 42 -17.38 -2.32 -8.06
N ALA A 43 -17.09 -3.36 -8.84
CA ALA A 43 -16.79 -4.69 -8.29
C ALA A 43 -15.36 -4.78 -7.70
N GLU A 44 -14.51 -3.78 -7.96
CA GLU A 44 -13.15 -3.70 -7.41
C GLU A 44 -13.20 -3.65 -5.87
N GLU A 45 -12.50 -4.58 -5.22
CA GLU A 45 -12.49 -4.70 -3.76
C GLU A 45 -11.49 -3.77 -3.09
N ARG A 46 -10.47 -3.31 -3.84
CA ARG A 46 -9.37 -2.51 -3.31
C ARG A 46 -8.80 -1.56 -4.36
N ALA A 47 -8.69 -0.28 -4.01
CA ALA A 47 -7.96 0.71 -4.78
C ALA A 47 -6.77 1.25 -3.98
N ILE A 48 -5.70 1.61 -4.69
CA ILE A 48 -4.48 2.18 -4.13
C ILE A 48 -4.04 3.31 -5.04
N GLY A 49 -3.71 4.46 -4.47
CA GLY A 49 -3.27 5.62 -5.24
C GLY A 49 -2.82 6.78 -4.36
N TRP A 50 -2.36 7.83 -5.02
CA TRP A 50 -1.90 9.05 -4.37
C TRP A 50 -3.06 9.99 -4.04
N THR A 51 -2.90 10.74 -2.95
CA THR A 51 -3.79 11.84 -2.58
C THR A 51 -3.03 12.93 -1.85
N CYS A 52 -3.66 14.08 -1.66
CA CYS A 52 -3.09 15.20 -0.93
C CYS A 52 -3.22 14.99 0.59
N VAL A 53 -2.28 15.50 1.38
CA VAL A 53 -2.30 15.35 2.85
C VAL A 53 -3.40 16.20 3.48
N ASP A 54 -3.63 17.41 2.97
CA ASP A 54 -4.65 18.36 3.44
C ASP A 54 -6.07 17.94 3.05
N ARG A 55 -6.23 17.38 1.84
CA ARG A 55 -7.52 17.00 1.25
C ARG A 55 -7.50 15.55 0.73
N PRO A 56 -7.34 14.55 1.61
CA PRO A 56 -7.14 13.16 1.19
C PRO A 56 -8.35 12.54 0.47
N TYR A 57 -9.53 13.14 0.60
CA TYR A 57 -10.78 12.70 -0.02
C TYR A 57 -11.13 13.44 -1.31
N ALA A 58 -10.33 14.43 -1.71
CA ALA A 58 -10.44 15.15 -2.98
C ALA A 58 -9.07 15.12 -3.70
N PRO A 59 -8.69 13.99 -4.31
CA PRO A 59 -7.34 13.75 -4.82
C PRO A 59 -7.07 14.58 -6.08
N SER A 60 -6.63 15.83 -5.91
CA SER A 60 -6.27 16.75 -6.99
C SER A 60 -4.89 17.37 -6.74
N PHE A 61 -3.96 17.12 -7.65
CA PHE A 61 -2.60 17.67 -7.60
C PHE A 61 -2.40 18.88 -8.53
N GLU A 62 -3.50 19.50 -8.98
CA GLU A 62 -3.44 20.66 -9.89
C GLU A 62 -2.79 21.89 -9.23
N ASP A 63 -3.10 22.14 -7.97
CA ASP A 63 -2.67 23.35 -7.25
C ASP A 63 -1.17 23.32 -6.85
N GLY A 64 -0.48 22.19 -7.02
CA GLY A 64 0.95 22.07 -6.70
C GLY A 64 1.30 22.03 -5.20
N ASN A 65 0.32 21.95 -4.32
CA ASN A 65 0.49 21.97 -2.85
C ASN A 65 1.30 20.79 -2.25
N PHE A 66 1.83 19.90 -3.08
CA PHE A 66 2.67 18.79 -2.63
C PHE A 66 4.15 19.16 -2.50
N ALA A 67 4.63 20.26 -3.08
CA ALA A 67 6.03 20.69 -3.00
C ALA A 67 6.19 21.84 -2.00
N ILE A 68 7.01 21.63 -0.95
CA ILE A 68 7.25 22.60 0.12
C ILE A 68 8.75 22.69 0.37
N ALA A 69 9.37 23.77 -0.09
CA ALA A 69 10.82 23.95 -0.05
C ALA A 69 11.56 22.70 -0.59
N ASP A 70 12.31 22.01 0.26
CA ASP A 70 13.11 20.84 -0.09
C ASP A 70 12.38 19.49 0.07
N PHE A 71 11.06 19.53 0.20
CA PHE A 71 10.25 18.35 0.49
C PHE A 71 9.08 18.19 -0.47
N PHE A 72 8.77 16.93 -0.80
CA PHE A 72 7.46 16.55 -1.32
C PHE A 72 6.61 15.94 -0.21
N LEU A 73 5.41 16.47 0.00
CA LEU A 73 4.43 16.04 0.98
C LEU A 73 3.14 15.58 0.27
N PHE A 74 2.84 14.30 0.35
CA PHE A 74 1.65 13.67 -0.22
C PHE A 74 1.27 12.44 0.60
N ALA A 75 0.19 11.74 0.24
CA ALA A 75 -0.25 10.57 0.97
C ALA A 75 -0.56 9.39 0.04
N LEU A 76 -0.35 8.19 0.56
CA LEU A 76 -0.86 6.95 -0.02
C LEU A 76 -2.24 6.68 0.58
N ARG A 77 -3.26 6.60 -0.27
CA ARG A 77 -4.60 6.18 0.13
C ARG A 77 -4.86 4.75 -0.36
N ILE A 78 -5.38 3.93 0.54
CA ILE A 78 -5.80 2.54 0.28
C ILE A 78 -7.27 2.43 0.65
N ASP A 79 -8.10 2.21 -0.36
CA ASP A 79 -9.53 2.02 -0.21
C ASP A 79 -9.83 0.52 -0.26
N LYS A 80 -10.58 0.01 0.72
CA LYS A 80 -10.89 -1.43 0.82
C LYS A 80 -12.35 -1.66 1.13
N LYS A 81 -12.99 -2.51 0.33
CA LYS A 81 -14.31 -3.08 0.62
C LYS A 81 -14.13 -4.33 1.46
N THR A 82 -14.82 -4.39 2.59
CA THR A 82 -14.77 -5.54 3.49
C THR A 82 -16.18 -6.07 3.68
N ILE A 83 -16.44 -7.26 3.16
CA ILE A 83 -17.74 -7.92 3.25
C ILE A 83 -17.70 -8.91 4.42
N PRO A 84 -18.50 -8.73 5.48
CA PRO A 84 -18.50 -9.64 6.61
C PRO A 84 -18.88 -11.07 6.18
N ALA A 85 -18.17 -12.08 6.69
CA ALA A 85 -18.38 -13.48 6.30
C ALA A 85 -19.83 -13.96 6.50
N LYS A 86 -20.50 -13.51 7.57
CA LYS A 86 -21.90 -13.84 7.85
C LYS A 86 -22.86 -13.25 6.80
N VAL A 87 -22.54 -12.08 6.25
CA VAL A 87 -23.32 -11.44 5.16
C VAL A 87 -23.20 -12.26 3.88
N ILE A 88 -21.97 -12.69 3.54
CA ILE A 88 -21.72 -13.57 2.39
C ILE A 88 -22.51 -14.89 2.54
N GLN A 89 -22.45 -15.51 3.73
CA GLN A 89 -23.16 -16.76 4.00
C GLN A 89 -24.68 -16.63 3.85
N LYS A 90 -25.27 -15.56 4.40
CA LYS A 90 -26.70 -15.26 4.26
C LYS A 90 -27.10 -15.19 2.78
N HIS A 91 -26.44 -14.34 2.00
CA HIS A 91 -26.80 -14.15 0.59
C HIS A 91 -26.51 -15.38 -0.28
N LEU A 92 -25.46 -16.14 0.04
CA LEU A 92 -25.18 -17.40 -0.64
C LEU A 92 -26.29 -18.43 -0.40
N ALA A 93 -26.82 -18.51 0.83
CA ALA A 93 -27.93 -19.40 1.16
C ALA A 93 -29.20 -19.01 0.40
N GLU A 94 -29.56 -17.72 0.41
CA GLU A 94 -30.71 -17.18 -0.34
C GLU A 94 -30.59 -17.46 -1.86
N ALA A 95 -29.43 -17.17 -2.44
CA ALA A 95 -29.16 -17.39 -3.86
C ALA A 95 -29.17 -18.88 -4.22
N SER A 96 -28.71 -19.75 -3.33
CA SER A 96 -28.71 -21.21 -3.54
C SER A 96 -30.13 -21.77 -3.55
N VAL A 97 -30.99 -21.33 -2.63
CA VAL A 97 -32.42 -21.71 -2.60
C VAL A 97 -33.11 -21.28 -3.90
N LYS A 98 -32.89 -20.03 -4.32
CA LYS A 98 -33.46 -19.50 -5.57
C LYS A 98 -32.99 -20.30 -6.78
N ARG A 99 -31.69 -20.60 -6.90
CA ARG A 99 -31.13 -21.33 -8.04
C ARG A 99 -31.63 -22.78 -8.14
N LYS A 100 -31.81 -23.45 -7.00
CA LYS A 100 -32.42 -24.79 -6.96
C LYS A 100 -33.87 -24.78 -7.42
N ALA A 101 -34.64 -23.80 -6.97
CA ALA A 101 -36.03 -23.61 -7.40
C ALA A 101 -36.15 -23.34 -8.91
N GLU A 102 -35.29 -22.47 -9.47
CA GLU A 102 -35.27 -22.16 -10.91
C GLU A 102 -34.88 -23.36 -11.79
N THR A 103 -34.01 -24.24 -11.29
CA THR A 103 -33.51 -25.40 -12.05
C THR A 103 -34.30 -26.68 -11.80
N GLY A 104 -35.21 -26.68 -10.82
CA GLY A 104 -35.96 -27.87 -10.38
C GLY A 104 -35.08 -28.96 -9.77
N ARG A 105 -33.87 -28.62 -9.28
CA ARG A 105 -32.89 -29.58 -8.76
C ARG A 105 -32.66 -29.40 -7.26
N ASP A 106 -32.54 -30.50 -6.53
CA ASP A 106 -32.25 -30.47 -5.09
C ASP A 106 -30.79 -30.15 -4.75
N PHE A 107 -29.88 -30.23 -5.73
CA PHE A 107 -28.45 -30.05 -5.52
C PHE A 107 -27.79 -29.18 -6.60
N LEU A 108 -26.75 -28.46 -6.18
CA LEU A 108 -25.87 -27.68 -7.05
C LEU A 108 -24.49 -28.33 -7.08
N SER A 109 -23.95 -28.54 -8.27
CA SER A 109 -22.59 -29.05 -8.46
C SER A 109 -21.53 -28.14 -7.83
N ARG A 110 -20.30 -28.64 -7.69
CA ARG A 110 -19.19 -27.87 -7.09
C ARG A 110 -18.83 -26.62 -7.91
N SER A 111 -18.88 -26.71 -9.24
CA SER A 111 -18.63 -25.57 -10.13
C SER A 111 -19.73 -24.52 -10.02
N GLU A 112 -21.00 -24.93 -10.00
CA GLU A 112 -22.14 -24.02 -9.82
C GLU A 112 -22.08 -23.27 -8.48
N LYS A 113 -21.74 -23.97 -7.39
CA LYS A 113 -21.55 -23.32 -6.08
C LYS A 113 -20.45 -22.28 -6.09
N LYS A 114 -19.35 -22.53 -6.81
CA LYS A 114 -18.25 -21.58 -6.97
C LYS A 114 -18.71 -20.33 -7.74
N MET A 115 -19.35 -20.52 -8.90
CA MET A 115 -19.87 -19.41 -9.72
C MET A 115 -20.92 -18.59 -8.96
N LEU A 116 -21.82 -19.25 -8.23
CA LEU A 116 -22.83 -18.58 -7.42
C LEU A 116 -22.20 -17.73 -6.32
N LYS A 117 -21.14 -18.24 -5.66
CA LYS A 117 -20.39 -17.49 -4.65
C LYS A 117 -19.69 -16.28 -5.25
N GLU A 118 -19.03 -16.42 -6.39
CA GLU A 118 -18.38 -15.31 -7.10
C GLU A 118 -19.41 -14.24 -7.50
N HIS A 119 -20.58 -14.66 -8.01
CA HIS A 119 -21.68 -13.75 -8.33
C HIS A 119 -22.18 -13.00 -7.09
N VAL A 120 -22.42 -13.69 -5.97
CA VAL A 120 -22.83 -13.07 -4.71
C VAL A 120 -21.79 -12.06 -4.22
N LEU A 121 -20.50 -12.40 -4.28
CA LEU A 121 -19.42 -11.48 -3.89
C LEU A 121 -19.43 -10.22 -4.76
N ASN A 122 -19.52 -10.36 -6.08
CA ASN A 122 -19.57 -9.23 -7.00
C ASN A 122 -20.76 -8.32 -6.73
N VAL A 123 -21.96 -8.89 -6.53
CA VAL A 123 -23.17 -8.12 -6.22
C VAL A 123 -23.05 -7.38 -4.89
N LEU A 124 -22.44 -7.99 -3.89
CA LEU A 124 -22.21 -7.35 -2.59
C LEU A 124 -21.13 -6.27 -2.65
N ALA A 125 -20.06 -6.48 -3.42
CA ALA A 125 -18.99 -5.50 -3.63
C ALA A 125 -19.51 -4.21 -4.28
N LEU A 126 -20.49 -4.30 -5.18
CA LEU A 126 -21.13 -3.12 -5.78
C LEU A 126 -21.90 -2.26 -4.76
N ARG A 127 -22.30 -2.82 -3.62
CA ARG A 127 -23.16 -2.13 -2.63
C ARG A 127 -22.41 -1.62 -1.42
N ILE A 128 -21.21 -2.15 -1.18
CA ILE A 128 -20.42 -1.81 0.01
C ILE A 128 -19.50 -0.63 -0.34
N PRO A 129 -19.60 0.50 0.38
CA PRO A 129 -18.67 1.60 0.19
C PRO A 129 -17.27 1.17 0.63
N ALA A 130 -16.25 1.67 -0.06
CA ALA A 130 -14.88 1.40 0.30
C ALA A 130 -14.49 2.21 1.55
N ALA A 131 -13.80 1.56 2.50
CA ALA A 131 -13.26 2.23 3.66
C ALA A 131 -11.85 2.76 3.33
N PRO A 132 -11.60 4.08 3.42
CA PRO A 132 -10.30 4.65 3.10
C PRO A 132 -9.32 4.57 4.29
N SER A 133 -8.06 4.25 4.00
CA SER A 133 -6.93 4.37 4.91
C SER A 133 -5.88 5.27 4.28
N VAL A 134 -5.49 6.34 4.98
CA VAL A 134 -4.57 7.37 4.48
C VAL A 134 -3.26 7.30 5.27
N HIS A 135 -2.14 7.31 4.56
CA HIS A 135 -0.80 7.23 5.11
C HIS A 135 0.09 8.32 4.50
N ASP A 136 0.50 9.26 5.34
CA ASP A 136 1.30 10.40 4.90
C ASP A 136 2.72 9.97 4.53
N ILE A 137 3.27 10.69 3.57
CA ILE A 137 4.61 10.50 3.02
C ILE A 137 5.29 11.85 2.95
N LEU A 138 6.48 11.92 3.50
CA LEU A 138 7.37 13.06 3.38
C LEU A 138 8.65 12.61 2.69
N TRP A 139 8.93 13.18 1.53
CA TRP A 139 10.12 12.87 0.74
C TRP A 139 11.04 14.08 0.71
N ALA A 140 12.16 13.95 1.42
CA ALA A 140 13.28 14.88 1.38
C ALA A 140 14.14 14.55 0.16
N TYR A 141 13.93 15.29 -0.94
CA TYR A 141 14.54 14.95 -2.22
C TYR A 141 16.05 15.21 -2.29
N PRO A 142 16.64 16.24 -1.65
CA PRO A 142 18.10 16.44 -1.68
C PRO A 142 18.86 15.27 -1.02
N GLU A 143 18.33 14.73 0.08
CA GLU A 143 18.92 13.63 0.84
C GLU A 143 18.57 12.25 0.26
N ASN A 144 17.67 12.20 -0.72
CA ASN A 144 17.08 10.95 -1.22
C ASN A 144 16.46 10.11 -0.08
N GLU A 145 15.81 10.76 0.88
CA GLU A 145 15.14 10.10 1.99
C GLU A 145 13.62 10.23 1.89
N LEU A 146 12.92 9.13 2.14
CA LEU A 146 11.47 9.11 2.20
C LEU A 146 11.01 8.52 3.54
N TRP A 147 10.07 9.20 4.17
CA TRP A 147 9.45 8.79 5.42
C TRP A 147 7.98 8.46 5.19
N LEU A 148 7.62 7.22 5.50
CA LEU A 148 6.25 6.74 5.50
C LEU A 148 5.73 6.75 6.94
N PHE A 149 4.60 7.40 7.20
CA PHE A 149 3.95 7.47 8.50
C PHE A 149 3.11 6.20 8.79
N SER A 150 3.75 5.04 8.60
CA SER A 150 3.22 3.70 8.91
C SER A 150 4.36 2.70 9.08
N THR A 151 4.13 1.68 9.89
CA THR A 151 5.01 0.51 10.05
C THR A 151 4.38 -0.79 9.54
N GLN A 152 3.14 -0.72 9.02
CA GLN A 152 2.42 -1.88 8.52
C GLN A 152 3.06 -2.41 7.24
N LYS A 153 3.42 -3.69 7.22
CA LYS A 153 4.09 -4.34 6.08
C LYS A 153 3.32 -4.16 4.76
N ALA A 154 2.00 -4.40 4.78
CA ALA A 154 1.15 -4.28 3.59
C ALA A 154 1.06 -2.84 3.03
N VAL A 155 1.27 -1.82 3.87
CA VAL A 155 1.33 -0.41 3.44
C VAL A 155 2.68 -0.11 2.81
N GLY A 156 3.77 -0.60 3.40
CA GLY A 156 5.12 -0.49 2.82
C GLY A 156 5.22 -1.16 1.44
N GLU A 157 4.71 -2.38 1.29
CA GLU A 157 4.70 -3.09 0.00
C GLU A 157 3.85 -2.35 -1.06
N ALA A 158 2.72 -1.76 -0.64
CA ALA A 158 1.88 -0.95 -1.51
C ALA A 158 2.57 0.35 -1.94
N LEU A 159 3.26 1.02 -1.02
CA LEU A 159 4.08 2.20 -1.28
C LEU A 159 5.17 1.86 -2.31
N GLU A 160 6.01 0.86 -2.03
CA GLU A 160 7.14 0.45 -2.89
C GLU A 160 6.66 0.16 -4.32
N SER A 161 5.55 -0.59 -4.44
CA SER A 161 4.97 -0.95 -5.74
C SER A 161 4.40 0.25 -6.50
N LEU A 162 3.69 1.16 -5.81
CA LEU A 162 3.09 2.33 -6.45
C LEU A 162 4.15 3.38 -6.79
N PHE A 163 5.13 3.58 -5.91
CA PHE A 163 6.24 4.53 -6.08
C PHE A 163 7.06 4.21 -7.33
N ALA A 164 7.46 2.93 -7.49
CA ALA A 164 8.18 2.48 -8.67
C ALA A 164 7.40 2.71 -9.97
N LYS A 165 6.09 2.42 -9.97
CA LYS A 165 5.22 2.68 -11.13
C LYS A 165 5.04 4.16 -11.44
N SER A 166 5.02 5.00 -10.41
CA SER A 166 4.69 6.43 -10.53
C SER A 166 5.87 7.27 -10.96
N PHE A 167 7.04 6.98 -10.42
CA PHE A 167 8.23 7.85 -10.56
C PHE A 167 9.40 7.17 -11.28
N ASN A 168 9.29 5.86 -11.59
CA ASN A 168 10.39 5.07 -12.14
C ASN A 168 11.66 5.09 -11.26
N LEU A 169 11.45 5.15 -9.94
CA LEU A 169 12.48 5.15 -8.91
C LEU A 169 12.24 3.99 -7.94
N SER A 170 13.28 3.47 -7.31
CA SER A 170 13.17 2.39 -6.32
C SER A 170 13.26 2.92 -4.89
N LEU A 171 12.63 2.20 -3.97
CA LEU A 171 12.73 2.46 -2.53
C LEU A 171 13.48 1.32 -1.85
N VAL A 172 14.53 1.64 -1.11
CA VAL A 172 15.23 0.69 -0.24
C VAL A 172 14.87 0.99 1.20
N ARG A 173 14.19 0.05 1.86
CA ARG A 173 13.80 0.21 3.26
C ARG A 173 15.03 0.31 4.17
N LEU A 174 15.05 1.30 5.04
CA LEU A 174 16.12 1.52 6.01
C LEU A 174 15.80 0.79 7.32
N PHE A 175 16.62 -0.21 7.60
CA PHE A 175 16.70 -0.94 8.87
C PHE A 175 18.19 -1.09 9.20
N PRO A 176 18.60 -1.53 10.41
CA PRO A 176 19.99 -1.44 10.86
C PRO A 176 21.03 -1.94 9.85
N TYR A 177 20.71 -3.04 9.15
CA TYR A 177 21.57 -3.58 8.10
C TYR A 177 21.72 -2.64 6.88
N THR A 178 20.62 -2.22 6.25
CA THR A 178 20.70 -1.35 5.05
C THR A 178 21.27 0.02 5.41
N MET A 179 20.96 0.54 6.60
CA MET A 179 21.59 1.75 7.12
C MET A 179 23.12 1.60 7.23
N ALA A 180 23.60 0.47 7.75
CA ALA A 180 25.04 0.19 7.81
C ALA A 180 25.64 0.05 6.40
N ALA A 181 24.97 -0.65 5.47
CA ALA A 181 25.43 -0.83 4.10
C ALA A 181 25.62 0.51 3.36
N PHE A 182 24.72 1.47 3.61
CA PHE A 182 24.76 2.81 3.04
C PHE A 182 25.66 3.80 3.78
N HIS A 183 26.26 3.40 4.90
CA HIS A 183 27.11 4.29 5.69
C HIS A 183 28.39 4.66 4.90
N PRO A 184 28.70 5.95 4.70
CA PRO A 184 29.85 6.39 3.90
C PRO A 184 31.20 5.88 4.41
N GLY A 185 31.32 5.67 5.73
CA GLY A 185 32.54 5.17 6.38
C GLY A 185 32.74 3.65 6.33
N LEU A 186 31.87 2.88 5.67
CA LEU A 186 32.04 1.43 5.52
C LEU A 186 32.88 1.13 4.26
N THR A 187 34.08 0.58 4.45
CA THR A 187 34.91 0.08 3.35
C THR A 187 34.27 -1.15 2.70
N ASP A 188 34.62 -1.47 1.45
CA ASP A 188 34.06 -2.63 0.74
C ASP A 188 34.32 -3.95 1.48
N ALA A 189 35.51 -4.11 2.07
CA ALA A 189 35.83 -5.27 2.91
C ALA A 189 34.89 -5.41 4.13
N ARG A 190 34.42 -4.29 4.70
CA ARG A 190 33.44 -4.31 5.81
C ARG A 190 32.01 -4.53 5.32
N ARG A 191 31.67 -4.11 4.09
CA ARG A 191 30.38 -4.45 3.44
C ARG A 191 30.28 -5.95 3.17
N ASP A 192 31.36 -6.58 2.73
CA ASP A 192 31.40 -8.04 2.55
C ASP A 192 31.22 -8.79 3.87
N LEU A 193 31.76 -8.25 4.97
CA LEU A 193 31.54 -8.81 6.30
C LEU A 193 30.08 -8.65 6.73
N LEU A 194 29.45 -7.51 6.41
CA LEU A 194 28.04 -7.24 6.70
C LEU A 194 27.14 -8.31 6.05
N ASN A 195 27.38 -8.65 4.77
CA ASN A 195 26.65 -9.69 4.04
C ASN A 195 26.74 -11.09 4.68
N LYS A 196 27.79 -11.34 5.47
CA LYS A 196 28.05 -12.63 6.14
C LYS A 196 27.54 -12.68 7.57
N LEU A 197 26.96 -11.58 8.08
CA LEU A 197 26.43 -11.55 9.45
C LEU A 197 25.24 -12.49 9.60
N THR A 198 25.29 -13.30 10.66
CA THR A 198 24.16 -14.12 11.10
C THR A 198 23.54 -13.50 12.35
N PRO A 199 22.23 -13.73 12.60
CA PRO A 199 21.58 -13.25 13.81
C PRO A 199 22.31 -13.75 15.06
N SER A 200 22.74 -12.83 15.92
CA SER A 200 23.32 -13.20 17.20
C SER A 200 22.22 -13.73 18.12
N SER A 201 22.40 -14.95 18.65
CA SER A 201 21.49 -15.51 19.65
C SER A 201 21.76 -14.86 21.00
N PHE A 202 20.82 -14.03 21.47
CA PHE A 202 20.88 -13.43 22.81
C PHE A 202 20.25 -14.30 23.90
N ALA A 203 19.67 -15.45 23.52
CA ALA A 203 19.20 -16.43 24.50
C ALA A 203 20.40 -17.23 25.03
N LYS A 204 20.60 -17.24 26.36
CA LYS A 204 21.48 -18.21 27.02
C LYS A 204 20.97 -19.61 26.70
N ARG A 205 21.83 -20.45 26.09
CA ARG A 205 21.64 -21.90 26.13
C ARG A 205 22.00 -22.34 27.55
N ASP A 206 21.00 -22.42 28.42
CA ASP A 206 21.18 -23.12 29.70
C ASP A 206 21.35 -24.61 29.39
N GLY A 207 22.52 -25.17 29.74
CA GLY A 207 22.76 -26.61 29.77
C GLY A 207 23.92 -27.09 28.90
N SER A 208 25.12 -27.08 29.50
CA SER A 208 26.15 -28.11 29.28
C SER A 208 26.88 -28.32 30.60
#